data_AF-A0A9D4BG74-F1
#
_entry.id   AF-A0A9D4BG74-F1
#
_cell.length_a   1.000
_cell.length_b   1.000
_cell.length_c   1.000
_cell.angle_alpha   90.00
_cell.angle_beta   90.00
_cell.angle_gamma   90.00
#
_symmetry.space_group_name_H-M   'P 1'
#
loop_
_entity.id
_entity.type
_entity.pdbx_description
1 polymer ?
#
loop_
_entity_poly.entity_id
_entity_poly.type
_entity_poly.pdbx_seq_one_letter_code
_entity_poly.pdbx_strand_id
1 'polypeptide(L)'
;MVDHNSKSGNERKECAFFKELQESHGYRPNVKPIYVSGSHSSSSKESDETEEENSEMNDEKLQTKTKKPRQNRKDAVIELMNEMRADFREEQKQLQSSPTKQHEDRMKNKKCKLDLLAKLVSAVEKKD
;
A
#
# COMPACT_ATOMS: atom_id res chain seq x y z
N MET A 1 1.56 -28.59 -11.68
CA MET A 1 1.51 -27.13 -11.53
C MET A 1 2.92 -26.73 -11.16
N VAL A 2 3.67 -26.15 -12.10
CA VAL A 2 5.09 -25.82 -11.89
C VAL A 2 5.14 -24.52 -11.09
N ASP A 3 5.73 -24.57 -9.90
CA ASP A 3 5.93 -23.40 -9.07
C ASP A 3 6.99 -22.49 -9.69
N HIS A 4 6.62 -21.26 -10.01
CA HIS A 4 7.50 -20.24 -10.59
C HIS A 4 8.02 -19.25 -9.51
N ASN A 5 7.70 -19.44 -8.22
CA ASN A 5 8.17 -18.57 -7.13
C ASN A 5 9.63 -18.78 -6.73
N SER A 6 10.34 -19.72 -7.34
CA SER A 6 11.77 -19.95 -7.07
C SER A 6 12.69 -18.81 -7.56
N LYS A 7 12.14 -17.79 -8.24
CA LYS A 7 12.82 -16.54 -8.58
C LYS A 7 12.44 -15.39 -7.62
N SER A 8 12.30 -15.68 -6.33
CA SER A 8 12.11 -14.63 -5.34
C SER A 8 13.36 -13.76 -5.27
N GLY A 9 13.32 -12.61 -5.94
CA GLY A 9 14.33 -11.55 -5.92
C GLY A 9 14.40 -10.82 -4.57
N ASN A 10 14.32 -11.58 -3.48
CA ASN A 10 14.42 -11.11 -2.11
C ASN A 10 15.81 -11.35 -1.50
N GLU A 11 16.79 -11.71 -2.33
CA GLU A 11 18.19 -11.64 -1.92
C GLU A 11 18.53 -10.18 -1.59
N ARG A 12 19.12 -9.97 -0.41
CA ARG A 12 19.57 -8.66 0.05
C ARG A 12 20.57 -8.12 -0.98
N LYS A 13 20.18 -7.07 -1.70
CA LYS A 13 21.08 -6.38 -2.61
C LYS A 13 21.99 -5.47 -1.80
N GLU A 14 23.24 -5.85 -1.65
CA GLU A 14 24.26 -4.98 -1.09
C GLU A 14 24.71 -3.95 -2.16
N CYS A 15 24.89 -2.70 -1.75
CA CYS A 15 25.46 -1.68 -2.63
C CYS A 15 26.97 -1.90 -2.73
N ALA A 16 27.46 -2.25 -3.92
CA ALA A 16 28.87 -2.56 -4.15
C ALA A 16 29.84 -1.45 -3.71
N PHE A 17 29.41 -0.19 -3.81
CA PHE A 17 30.22 0.99 -3.51
C PHE A 17 30.09 1.48 -2.07
N PHE A 18 29.28 0.82 -1.24
CA PHE A 18 29.04 1.29 0.13
C PHE A 18 30.31 1.30 0.97
N LYS A 19 31.19 0.30 0.80
CA LYS A 19 32.47 0.21 1.52
C LYS A 19 33.40 1.37 1.15
N GLU A 20 33.50 1.68 -0.14
CA GLU A 20 34.32 2.79 -0.64
C GLU A 20 33.81 4.14 -0.14
N LEU A 21 32.49 4.33 -0.13
CA LEU A 21 31.85 5.55 0.41
C LEU A 21 32.03 5.69 1.92
N GLN A 22 31.99 4.59 2.67
CA GLN A 22 32.23 4.60 4.11
C GLN A 22 33.70 4.91 4.44
N GLU A 23 34.64 4.40 3.65
CA GLU A 23 36.07 4.67 3.79
C GLU A 23 36.41 6.14 3.47
N SER A 24 35.81 6.71 2.41
CA SER A 24 36.09 8.09 2.00
C SER A 24 35.39 9.16 2.84
N HIS A 25 34.17 8.89 3.33
CA HIS A 25 33.35 9.88 4.03
C HIS A 25 33.25 9.67 5.54
N GLY A 26 33.76 8.55 6.07
CA GLY A 26 33.56 8.14 7.45
C GLY A 26 32.10 7.82 7.77
N TYR A 27 31.77 7.70 9.05
CA TYR A 27 30.37 7.54 9.46
C TYR A 27 29.59 8.85 9.24
N ARG A 28 28.70 8.88 8.25
CA ARG A 28 27.75 9.96 8.03
C ARG A 28 26.33 9.39 7.84
N PRO A 29 25.34 9.84 8.62
CA PRO A 29 23.97 9.34 8.50
C PRO A 29 23.35 9.62 7.11
N ASN A 30 23.83 10.65 6.41
CA ASN A 30 23.38 11.01 5.06
C ASN A 30 24.00 10.15 3.94
N VAL A 31 25.01 9.33 4.26
CA VAL A 31 25.70 8.43 3.32
C VAL A 31 25.24 6.98 3.53
N LYS A 32 24.70 6.66 4.71
CA LYS A 32 24.12 5.35 5.00
C LYS A 32 22.70 5.27 4.43
N PRO A 33 22.37 4.24 3.64
CA PRO A 33 20.99 4.02 3.24
C PRO A 33 20.14 3.77 4.50
N ILE A 34 19.19 4.67 4.76
CA ILE A 34 18.26 4.61 5.91
C ILE A 34 17.40 3.33 5.82
N TYR A 35 17.13 2.87 4.60
CA TYR A 35 16.44 1.63 4.32
C TYR A 35 17.20 0.83 3.28
N VAL A 36 17.64 -0.37 3.66
CA VAL A 36 18.07 -1.40 2.72
C VAL A 36 16.84 -2.27 2.45
N SER A 37 16.48 -2.46 1.17
CA SER A 37 15.33 -3.30 0.80
C SER A 37 15.47 -4.69 1.45
N GLY A 38 14.56 -5.01 2.38
CA GLY A 38 14.60 -6.23 3.21
C GLY A 38 14.81 -6.00 4.72
N SER A 39 14.92 -4.76 5.20
CA SER A 39 15.14 -4.44 6.63
C SER A 39 13.91 -4.58 7.54
N HIS A 40 12.85 -5.27 7.11
CA HIS A 40 11.79 -5.72 8.01
C HIS A 40 12.24 -6.94 8.82
N SER A 41 13.39 -6.84 9.50
CA SER A 41 13.76 -7.76 10.57
C SER A 41 13.83 -6.95 11.86
N SER A 42 12.94 -7.30 12.79
CA SER A 42 12.94 -6.80 14.16
C SER A 42 14.32 -6.84 14.79
N SER A 43 14.62 -5.79 15.58
CA SER A 43 15.72 -5.65 16.53
C SER A 43 17.16 -5.60 16.00
N SER A 44 17.71 -4.39 15.96
CA SER A 44 18.97 -4.06 16.64
C SER A 44 18.90 -2.57 16.99
N LYS A 45 18.57 -2.28 18.25
CA LYS A 45 18.66 -0.95 18.84
C LYS A 45 20.16 -0.70 19.10
N GLU A 46 20.75 0.22 18.35
CA GLU A 46 21.84 1.03 18.89
C GLU A 46 21.28 2.45 19.00
N SER A 47 20.94 2.79 20.23
CA SER A 47 20.53 4.11 20.70
C SER A 47 21.79 4.95 20.84
N ASP A 48 21.85 6.07 20.13
CA ASP A 48 22.77 7.17 20.43
C ASP A 48 21.93 8.39 20.78
N GLU A 49 22.14 8.89 21.99
CA GLU A 49 21.39 9.94 22.64
C GLU A 49 21.84 11.30 22.11
N THR A 50 20.90 12.15 21.68
CA THR A 50 21.19 13.58 21.52
C THR A 50 20.09 14.39 22.20
N GLU A 51 20.56 15.14 23.19
CA GLU A 51 19.84 15.94 24.16
C GLU A 51 19.00 17.06 23.52
N GLU A 52 17.88 17.39 24.19
CA GLU A 52 17.01 18.50 23.88
C GLU A 52 17.63 19.83 24.35
N GLU A 53 17.71 20.83 23.49
CA GLU A 53 17.86 22.23 23.91
C GLU A 53 16.64 23.06 23.51
N ASN A 54 15.93 23.48 24.56
CA ASN A 54 14.77 24.33 24.60
C ASN A 54 15.20 25.80 24.51
N SER A 55 14.69 26.58 23.55
CA SER A 55 14.88 28.03 23.53
C SER A 55 13.52 28.73 23.56
N GLU A 56 13.13 29.16 24.76
CA GLU A 56 12.03 30.10 25.02
C GLU A 56 12.42 31.52 24.57
N MET A 57 11.59 32.16 23.75
CA MET A 57 11.50 33.62 23.70
C MET A 57 10.03 34.05 23.52
N ASN A 58 9.52 34.73 24.54
CA ASN A 58 8.28 35.50 24.53
C ASN A 58 8.47 36.80 23.73
N ASP A 59 7.47 37.23 22.97
CA ASP A 59 7.23 38.66 22.76
C ASP A 59 5.75 38.96 22.44
N GLU A 60 5.36 40.20 22.72
CA GLU A 60 4.04 40.67 23.10
C GLU A 60 3.00 40.83 21.98
N LYS A 61 1.77 40.93 22.49
CA LYS A 61 0.45 41.03 21.87
C LYS A 61 0.25 42.28 20.99
N LEU A 62 -0.27 42.08 19.77
CA LEU A 62 -0.99 43.12 18.99
C LEU A 62 -2.32 42.56 18.48
N GLN A 63 -3.42 43.22 18.86
CA GLN A 63 -4.80 42.81 18.57
C GLN A 63 -5.31 43.32 17.21
N THR A 64 -6.39 42.68 16.77
CA THR A 64 -7.43 43.12 15.81
C THR A 64 -7.24 42.76 14.33
N LYS A 65 -7.73 41.56 13.96
CA LYS A 65 -8.46 41.29 12.70
C LYS A 65 -9.54 40.25 13.00
N THR A 66 -10.75 40.48 12.53
CA THR A 66 -11.87 39.52 12.58
C THR A 66 -11.42 38.20 11.94
N LYS A 67 -11.16 37.19 12.77
CA LYS A 67 -10.69 35.89 12.32
C LYS A 67 -11.89 35.16 11.73
N LYS A 68 -11.93 35.00 10.40
CA LYS A 68 -12.62 33.85 9.81
C LYS A 68 -12.14 32.60 10.55
N PRO A 69 -13.01 31.64 10.90
CA PRO A 69 -12.58 30.44 11.60
C PRO A 69 -11.49 29.78 10.74
N ARG A 70 -10.24 29.84 11.24
CA ARG A 70 -9.13 29.11 10.63
C ARG A 70 -9.47 27.65 10.90
N GLN A 71 -9.90 26.92 9.87
CA GLN A 71 -9.92 25.46 9.97
C GLN A 71 -8.53 25.06 10.43
N ASN A 72 -8.44 24.28 11.52
CA ASN A 72 -7.15 23.91 12.04
C ASN A 72 -6.48 23.05 10.97
N ARG A 73 -5.22 23.35 10.63
CA ARG A 73 -4.49 22.58 9.60
C ARG A 73 -4.48 21.07 9.91
N LYS A 74 -4.61 20.70 11.19
CA LYS A 74 -4.77 19.32 11.66
C LYS A 74 -6.07 18.67 11.17
N ASP A 75 -7.18 19.41 11.16
CA ASP A 75 -8.49 18.92 10.73
C ASP A 75 -8.50 18.61 9.22
N ALA A 76 -7.87 19.47 8.42
CA ALA A 76 -7.70 19.25 6.98
C ALA A 76 -6.84 18.01 6.67
N VAL A 77 -5.79 17.76 7.46
CA VAL A 77 -4.97 16.54 7.30
C VAL A 77 -5.74 15.28 7.73
N ILE A 78 -6.57 15.38 8.77
CA ILE A 78 -7.43 14.27 9.21
C ILE A 78 -8.46 13.92 8.13
N GLU A 79 -9.07 14.93 7.51
CA GLU A 79 -10.02 14.76 6.40
C GLU A 79 -9.34 14.06 5.20
N LEU A 80 -8.18 14.56 4.77
CA LEU A 80 -7.40 13.94 3.69
C LEU A 80 -7.02 12.47 4.00
N MET A 81 -6.63 12.17 5.23
CA MET A 81 -6.30 10.79 5.63
C MET A 81 -7.54 9.89 5.69
N ASN A 82 -8.71 10.45 5.99
CA ASN A 82 -9.97 9.71 5.97
C ASN A 82 -10.41 9.38 4.53
N GLU A 83 -10.30 10.35 3.62
CA GLU A 83 -10.56 10.17 2.20
C GLU A 83 -9.65 9.10 1.59
N MET A 84 -8.33 9.20 1.83
CA MET A 84 -7.37 8.21 1.35
C MET A 84 -7.66 6.79 1.86
N ARG A 85 -8.12 6.66 3.11
CA ARG A 85 -8.57 5.36 3.66
C ARG A 85 -9.87 4.87 3.04
N ALA A 86 -10.77 5.77 2.64
CA ALA A 86 -12.01 5.41 1.96
C ALA A 86 -11.72 4.88 0.55
N ASP A 87 -10.91 5.60 -0.22
CA ASP A 87 -10.50 5.22 -1.57
C ASP A 87 -9.81 3.85 -1.58
N PHE A 88 -8.87 3.63 -0.65
CA PHE A 88 -8.18 2.34 -0.53
C PHE A 88 -9.14 1.18 -0.24
N ARG A 89 -10.17 1.40 0.60
CA ARG A 89 -11.19 0.37 0.87
C ARG A 89 -12.07 0.11 -0.35
N GLU A 90 -12.39 1.13 -1.12
CA GLU A 90 -13.20 0.99 -2.32
C GLU A 90 -12.43 0.26 -3.42
N GLU A 91 -11.17 0.61 -3.64
CA GLU A 91 -10.27 -0.08 -4.56
C GLU A 91 -10.16 -1.57 -4.22
N GLN A 92 -9.96 -1.90 -2.93
CA GLN A 92 -9.93 -3.29 -2.46
C GLN A 92 -11.25 -4.03 -2.74
N LYS A 93 -12.40 -3.38 -2.54
CA LYS A 93 -13.71 -3.97 -2.87
C LYS A 93 -13.86 -4.18 -4.38
N GLN A 94 -13.41 -3.24 -5.21
CA GLN A 94 -13.45 -3.38 -6.66
C GLN A 94 -12.58 -4.56 -7.13
N LEU A 95 -11.36 -4.68 -6.59
CA LEU A 95 -10.46 -5.82 -6.81
C LEU A 95 -11.08 -7.14 -6.41
N GLN A 96 -11.82 -7.22 -5.31
CA GLN A 96 -12.55 -8.44 -4.93
C GLN A 96 -13.80 -8.70 -5.79
N SER A 97 -14.44 -7.65 -6.30
CA SER A 97 -15.67 -7.77 -7.11
C SER A 97 -15.40 -8.22 -8.55
N SER A 98 -14.25 -7.89 -9.14
CA SER A 98 -13.98 -8.20 -10.54
C SER A 98 -13.81 -9.70 -10.84
N PRO A 99 -13.08 -10.51 -10.04
CA PRO A 99 -12.94 -11.94 -10.29
C PRO A 99 -14.22 -12.70 -9.96
N THR A 100 -14.97 -12.24 -8.95
CA THR A 100 -16.24 -12.84 -8.54
C THR A 100 -17.31 -12.64 -9.61
N LYS A 101 -17.42 -11.44 -10.18
CA LYS A 101 -18.31 -11.16 -11.33
C LYS A 101 -17.95 -12.01 -12.55
N GLN A 102 -16.66 -12.07 -12.92
CA GLN A 102 -16.21 -12.90 -14.04
C GLN A 102 -16.51 -14.39 -13.82
N HIS A 103 -16.32 -14.88 -12.60
CA HIS A 103 -16.67 -16.25 -12.23
C HIS A 103 -18.17 -16.49 -12.35
N GLU A 104 -19.00 -15.58 -11.83
CA GLU A 104 -20.45 -15.67 -11.87
C GLU A 104 -20.97 -15.71 -13.32
N ASP A 105 -20.47 -14.81 -14.19
CA ASP A 105 -20.87 -14.76 -15.60
C ASP A 105 -20.43 -16.03 -16.36
N ARG A 106 -19.25 -16.57 -16.03
CA ARG A 106 -18.80 -17.85 -16.59
C ARG A 106 -19.73 -18.99 -16.17
N MET A 107 -20.18 -19.02 -14.91
CA MET A 107 -21.08 -20.05 -14.40
C MET A 107 -22.48 -19.93 -15.01
N LYS A 108 -23.01 -18.71 -15.13
CA LYS A 108 -24.28 -18.44 -15.84
C LYS A 108 -24.23 -18.94 -17.28
N ASN A 109 -23.17 -18.62 -18.02
CA ASN A 109 -22.99 -19.08 -19.40
C ASN A 109 -22.94 -20.62 -19.51
N LYS A 110 -22.23 -21.30 -18.60
CA LYS A 110 -22.22 -22.77 -18.56
C LYS A 110 -23.61 -23.33 -18.31
N LYS A 111 -24.37 -22.75 -17.38
CA LYS A 111 -25.74 -23.17 -17.07
C LYS A 111 -26.66 -23.00 -18.28
N CYS A 112 -26.63 -21.85 -18.95
CA CYS A 112 -27.42 -21.62 -20.16
C CYS A 112 -27.08 -22.63 -21.29
N LYS A 113 -25.80 -22.97 -21.46
CA LYS A 113 -25.39 -24.00 -22.44
C LYS A 113 -25.97 -25.37 -22.09
N LEU A 114 -25.92 -25.77 -20.82
CA LEU A 114 -26.49 -27.04 -20.37
C LEU A 114 -28.00 -27.09 -20.59
N ASP A 115 -28.73 -26.02 -20.26
CA ASP A 115 -30.17 -25.93 -20.49
C ASP A 115 -30.52 -26.05 -21.97
N LEU A 116 -29.72 -25.43 -22.84
CA LEU A 116 -29.93 -25.48 -24.29
C LEU A 116 -29.68 -26.89 -24.85
N LEU A 117 -28.62 -27.55 -24.39
CA LEU A 117 -28.33 -28.95 -24.72
C LEU A 117 -29.43 -29.89 -24.22
N ALA A 118 -29.92 -29.70 -22.99
CA ALA A 118 -31.01 -30.49 -22.43
C ALA A 118 -32.29 -30.35 -23.28
N LYS A 119 -32.63 -29.12 -23.70
CA LYS A 119 -33.76 -28.87 -24.60
C LYS A 119 -33.60 -29.55 -25.96
N LEU A 120 -32.39 -29.54 -26.52
CA LEU A 120 -32.11 -30.21 -27.79
C LEU A 120 -32.26 -31.73 -27.67
N VAL A 121 -31.71 -32.34 -26.63
CA VAL A 121 -31.84 -33.77 -26.36
C VAL A 121 -33.31 -34.15 -26.22
N SER A 122 -34.07 -33.44 -25.38
CA SER A 122 -35.51 -33.70 -25.24
C SER A 122 -36.32 -33.47 -26.50
N ALA A 123 -35.85 -32.65 -27.45
CA ALA A 123 -36.50 -32.45 -28.73
C ALA A 123 -36.19 -33.56 -29.74
N VAL A 124 -35.00 -34.17 -29.65
CA VAL A 124 -34.62 -35.35 -30.43
C VAL A 124 -35.38 -36.57 -29.91
N GLU A 125 -35.40 -36.80 -28.60
CA GLU A 125 -36.12 -37.92 -27.96
C GLU A 125 -37.64 -37.93 -28.21
N LYS A 126 -38.23 -36.77 -28.54
CA LYS A 126 -39.66 -36.65 -28.89
C LYS A 126 -39.96 -36.82 -30.37
N LYS A 127 -38.93 -36.88 -31.22
CA LYS A 127 -39.05 -37.04 -32.68
C LYS A 127 -38.85 -38.47 -33.14
N ASP A 128 -38.31 -39.34 -32.28
CA ASP A 128 -38.35 -40.80 -32.40
C ASP A 128 -39.64 -41.35 -31.79
#